data_AF-A0A520GPW2-F1
#
_entry.id   AF-A0A520GPW2-F1
#
_cell.length_a   1.000
_cell.length_b   1.000
_cell.length_c   1.000
_cell.angle_alpha   90.00
_cell.angle_beta   90.00
_cell.angle_gamma   90.00
#
_symmetry.space_group_name_H-M   'P 1'
#
loop_
_entity.id
_entity.type
_entity.pdbx_description
1 polymer ?
#
loop_
_entity_poly.entity_id
_entity_poly.type
_entity_poly.pdbx_seq_one_letter_code
_entity_poly.pdbx_strand_id
1 'polypeptide(L)' 'MDDEDSGILPQIHGDHIARAGSTLPPAAADQDKHASVEIEVPGLGGVRIRYELMTSRRERSCHWFWTATYAELA' A
#
# COMPACT_ATOMS: atom_id res chain seq x y z
N MET A 1 -3.65 18.47 10.80
CA MET A 1 -2.23 18.81 10.56
C MET A 1 -1.51 17.54 10.95
N ASP A 2 -1.31 16.58 10.06
CA ASP A 2 -0.77 16.72 8.71
C ASP A 2 -1.70 16.11 7.64
N ASP A 3 -2.10 16.91 6.64
CA ASP A 3 -2.60 16.40 5.36
C ASP A 3 -1.35 15.90 4.62
N GLU A 4 -0.85 14.73 5.00
CA GLU A 4 0.18 14.04 4.22
C GLU A 4 -0.46 13.63 2.90
N ASP A 5 -0.15 14.44 1.90
CA ASP A 5 -0.53 14.35 0.49
C ASP A 5 -0.57 12.88 0.05
N SER A 6 -1.73 12.22 0.18
CA SER A 6 -1.89 10.81 -0.22
C SER A 6 -1.96 10.69 -1.76
N GLY A 7 -1.69 11.78 -2.48
CA GLY A 7 -1.77 11.88 -3.93
C GLY A 7 -3.15 11.49 -4.45
N ILE A 8 -3.17 10.52 -5.36
CA ILE A 8 -4.39 9.95 -5.93
C ILE A 8 -4.91 8.72 -5.18
N LEU A 9 -4.32 8.35 -4.03
CA LEU A 9 -4.78 7.23 -3.21
C LEU A 9 -6.29 7.26 -2.91
N PRO A 10 -6.89 8.40 -2.47
CA PRO A 10 -8.34 8.45 -2.22
C PRO A 10 -9.18 8.37 -3.50
N GLN A 11 -8.59 8.58 -4.68
CA GLN A 11 -9.27 8.44 -5.97
C GLN A 11 -9.24 6.99 -6.49
N ILE A 12 -8.33 6.16 -5.97
CA ILE A 12 -8.23 4.75 -6.33
C ILE A 12 -9.23 3.96 -5.50
N HIS A 13 -10.01 3.12 -6.19
CA HIS A 13 -10.95 2.25 -5.52
C HIS A 13 -10.21 1.24 -4.63
N GLY A 14 -10.67 1.03 -3.39
CA GLY A 14 -10.01 0.14 -2.43
C GLY A 14 -9.79 -1.29 -2.94
N ASP A 15 -10.59 -1.75 -3.90
CA ASP A 15 -10.41 -3.03 -4.60
C ASP A 15 -9.06 -3.11 -5.35
N HIS A 16 -8.69 -2.02 -6.04
CA HIS A 16 -7.39 -1.93 -6.73
C HIS A 16 -6.23 -1.94 -5.75
N ILE A 17 -6.38 -1.23 -4.62
CA ILE A 17 -5.38 -1.22 -3.55
C ILE A 17 -5.22 -2.61 -2.94
N ALA A 18 -6.32 -3.33 -2.69
CA ALA A 18 -6.29 -4.70 -2.17
C ALA A 18 -5.70 -5.70 -3.17
N ARG A 19 -6.01 -5.54 -4.46
CA ARG A 19 -5.48 -6.37 -5.54
C ARG A 19 -3.97 -6.16 -5.73
N ALA A 20 -3.51 -4.91 -5.75
CA ALA A 20 -2.09 -4.57 -5.75
C ALA A 20 -1.39 -5.16 -4.51
N GLY A 21 -1.99 -5.02 -3.33
CA GLY A 21 -1.49 -5.63 -2.09
C GLY A 21 -1.38 -7.17 -2.17
N SER A 22 -2.27 -7.84 -2.89
CA SER A 22 -2.19 -9.30 -3.11
C SER A 22 -1.08 -9.73 -4.06
N THR A 23 -0.52 -8.82 -4.87
CA THR A 23 0.66 -9.11 -5.69
C THR A 23 1.96 -9.01 -4.92
N LEU A 24 1.95 -8.35 -3.75
CA LEU A 24 3.11 -8.24 -2.88
C LEU A 24 3.34 -9.54 -2.11
N PRO A 25 4.60 -9.88 -1.80
CA PRO A 25 4.90 -10.97 -0.90
C PRO A 25 4.26 -10.73 0.47
N PRO A 26 3.90 -11.81 1.20
CA PRO A 26 3.26 -11.70 2.49
C PRO A 26 4.11 -10.87 3.46
N ALA A 27 3.44 -9.99 4.21
CA ALA A 27 4.06 -9.12 5.21
C ALA A 27 4.86 -9.94 6.25
N ALA A 28 6.19 -9.81 6.25
CA ALA A 28 7.13 -10.50 7.11
C ALA A 28 8.18 -9.52 7.66
N ALA A 29 8.81 -9.85 8.80
CA ALA A 29 9.77 -8.97 9.46
C ALA A 29 11.10 -8.80 8.68
N ASP A 30 11.41 -9.72 7.77
CA ASP A 30 12.68 -9.83 7.05
C ASP A 30 12.60 -9.27 5.62
N GLN A 31 11.76 -8.26 5.38
CA GLN A 31 11.65 -7.62 4.07
C GLN A 31 11.63 -6.10 4.19
N ASP A 32 11.85 -5.45 3.05
CA ASP A 32 11.83 -4.01 2.95
C ASP A 32 10.56 -3.42 3.54
N LYS A 33 10.73 -2.36 4.33
CA LYS A 33 9.60 -1.67 4.97
C LYS A 33 8.76 -0.93 3.95
N HIS A 34 9.27 -0.64 2.76
CA HIS A 34 8.56 0.09 1.73
C HIS A 34 8.51 -0.78 0.47
N ALA A 35 7.32 -0.94 -0.09
CA ALA A 35 7.11 -1.58 -1.38
C ALA A 35 6.35 -0.62 -2.30
N SER A 36 6.58 -0.71 -3.60
CA SER A 36 5.83 0.05 -4.59
C SER A 36 5.31 -0.90 -5.65
N VAL A 37 4.01 -0.82 -5.92
CA VAL A 37 3.34 -1.64 -6.92
C VAL A 37 2.76 -0.72 -7.98
N GLU A 38 3.08 -1.00 -9.22
CA GLU A 38 2.45 -0.34 -10.36
C GLU A 38 1.29 -1.19 -10.84
N ILE A 39 0.09 -0.61 -10.89
CA ILE A 39 -1.12 -1.25 -11.39
C ILE A 39 -1.78 -0.36 -12.43
N GLU A 40 -2.47 -0.98 -13.38
CA GLU A 40 -3.33 -0.25 -14.30
C GLU A 40 -4.75 -0.16 -13.69
N VAL A 41 -5.22 1.07 -13.49
CA VAL A 41 -6.57 1.35 -12.99
C VAL A 41 -7.42 1.84 -14.16
N PRO A 42 -8.53 1.15 -14.49
CA PRO A 42 -9.42 1.59 -15.56
C PRO A 42 -10.02 2.95 -15.22
N GLY A 43 -9.70 3.96 -16.03
CA GLY A 43 -10.15 5.35 -15.87
C GLY A 43 -9.07 6.33 -15.39
N LEU A 44 -7.99 5.85 -14.75
CA LEU A 44 -6.84 6.67 -14.33
C LEU A 44 -5.57 6.35 -15.12
N GLY A 45 -5.44 5.12 -15.64
CA GLY A 45 -4.25 4.66 -16.35
C GLY A 45 -3.28 3.91 -15.44
N GLY A 46 -1.98 4.00 -15.73
CA GLY A 46 -0.93 3.43 -14.88
C GLY A 46 -0.84 4.20 -13.56
N VAL A 47 -0.86 3.49 -12.45
CA VAL A 47 -0.84 4.05 -11.11
C VAL A 47 0.21 3.32 -10.29
N ARG A 48 1.11 4.06 -9.64
CA ARG A 48 2.08 3.53 -8.70
C ARG A 48 1.60 3.78 -7.27
N ILE A 49 1.33 2.70 -6.56
CA ILE A 49 0.92 2.72 -5.14
C ILE A 49 2.12 2.34 -4.29
N ARG A 50 2.43 3.17 -3.30
CA ARG A 50 3.42 2.90 -2.26
C ARG A 50 2.75 2.28 -1.04
N TYR A 51 3.28 1.14 -0.64
CA TYR A 51 2.91 0.41 0.55
C TYR A 51 4.03 0.49 1.57
N GLU A 52 3.63 0.65 2.83
CA GLU A 52 4.53 0.56 3.97
C GLU A 52 4.15 -0.64 4.82
N LEU A 53 5.18 -1.37 5.25
CA LEU A 53 5.07 -2.51 6.11
C LEU A 53 4.85 -2.02 7.53
N MET A 54 3.61 -2.06 7.96
CA MET A 54 3.22 -1.78 9.32
C MET A 54 3.27 -3.05 10.16
N THR A 55 3.63 -2.86 11.42
CA THR A 55 3.58 -3.93 12.42
C THR A 55 2.65 -3.51 13.53
N SER A 56 1.62 -4.31 13.77
CA SER A 56 0.79 -4.18 14.95
C SER A 56 1.27 -5.21 15.96
N ARG A 57 1.90 -4.73 17.03
CA ARG A 57 2.33 -5.55 18.15
C ARG A 57 1.25 -5.52 19.23
N ARG A 58 0.58 -6.65 19.42
CA ARG A 58 -0.23 -6.93 20.62
C ARG A 58 0.60 -7.79 21.59
N GLU A 59 0.26 -7.77 22.88
CA GLU A 59 1.03 -8.37 24.00
C GLU A 59 1.65 -9.76 23.73
N ARG A 60 1.05 -10.57 22.85
CA ARG A 60 1.57 -11.90 22.45
C ARG A 60 1.70 -12.15 20.95
N SER A 61 1.31 -11.20 20.08
CA SER A 61 1.29 -11.41 18.63
C SER A 61 1.78 -10.16 17.90
N CYS A 62 2.75 -10.32 17.01
CA CYS A 62 3.11 -9.30 16.03
C CYS A 62 2.43 -9.66 14.71
N HIS A 63 1.54 -8.79 14.23
CA HIS A 63 0.93 -8.93 12.92
C HIS A 63 1.57 -7.90 11.99
N TRP A 64 2.17 -8.39 10.92
CA TRP A 64 2.72 -7.55 9.86
C TRP A 64 1.67 -7.42 8.78
N PHE A 65 1.45 -6.21 8.28
CA PHE A 65 0.53 -5.94 7.19
C PHE A 65 1.02 -4.77 6.35
N TRP A 66 0.71 -4.81 5.07
CA TRP A 66 0.98 -3.71 4.16
C TRP A 66 -0.12 -2.67 4.30
N THR A 67 0.24 -1.41 4.48
CA THR A 67 -0.69 -0.28 4.41
C THR A 67 -0.31 0.59 3.22
N ALA A 68 -1.27 1.00 2.40
CA ALA A 68 -1.00 1.95 1.35
C ALA A 68 -0.92 3.36 1.96
N THR A 69 0.18 4.07 1.71
CA THR A 69 0.41 5.41 2.27
C THR A 69 0.40 6.49 1.20
N TYR A 70 0.73 6.14 -0.04
CA TYR A 70 0.78 7.10 -1.14
C TYR A 70 0.43 6.45 -2.46
N ALA A 71 -0.20 7.20 -3.37
CA ALA A 71 -0.32 6.77 -4.76
C ALA A 71 -0.17 7.93 -5.74
N GLU A 72 0.49 7.65 -6.86
CA GLU A 72 0.76 8.59 -7.96
C GLU A 72 0.44 7.94 -9.31
N LEU A 73 0.19 8.75 -10.34
CA LEU A 73 0.12 8.25 -11.72
C LEU A 73 1.54 7.89 -12.17
N ALA A 74 1.70 6.71 -12.77
CA ALA A 74 2.98 6.19 -13.26
C ALA A 74 3.36 6.76 -14.63
#